data_AF-A0A6G6Z563-F1
#
_entry.id   AF-A0A6G6Z563-F1
#
_cell.length_a   1.000
_cell.length_b   1.000
_cell.length_c   1.000
_cell.angle_alpha   90.00
_cell.angle_beta   90.00
_cell.angle_gamma   90.00
#
_symmetry.space_group_name_H-M   'P 1'
#
loop_
_entity.id
_entity.type
_entity.pdbx_description
1 polymer ?
#
loop_
_entity_poly.entity_id
_entity_poly.type
_entity_poly.pdbx_seq_one_letter_code
_entity_poly.pdbx_strand_id
1 'polypeptide(L)'
;MKPNRHPLASGPGHRTPQTRLLLDERDALLVEAAARFYPGLYDRDVARRLHSALLRYRTSGWRRDCSEATCPPRIAGRLDGLLWAVLKVRDTTPPSERTIRRALSLTPIRGPAFGM
;
A
#
# COMPACT_ATOMS: atom_id res chain seq x y z
N MET A 1 -9.22 -11.18 43.84
CA MET A 1 -8.88 -11.52 42.43
C MET A 1 -8.31 -10.29 41.76
N LYS A 2 -7.02 -10.28 41.40
CA LYS A 2 -6.41 -9.22 40.58
C LYS A 2 -6.64 -9.57 39.11
N PRO A 3 -7.09 -8.66 38.23
CA PRO A 3 -7.18 -8.98 36.82
C PRO A 3 -5.76 -9.09 36.23
N ASN A 4 -5.48 -10.25 35.63
CA ASN A 4 -4.29 -10.49 34.83
C ASN A 4 -4.22 -9.45 33.70
N ARG A 5 -3.18 -8.61 33.71
CA ARG A 5 -2.86 -7.75 32.58
C ARG A 5 -2.29 -8.64 31.47
N HIS A 6 -3.06 -8.87 30.41
CA HIS A 6 -2.54 -9.50 29.20
C HIS A 6 -1.37 -8.68 28.63
N PRO A 7 -0.21 -9.28 28.32
CA PRO A 7 0.99 -8.57 27.85
C PRO A 7 0.91 -8.02 26.41
N LEU A 8 -0.29 -7.94 25.81
CA LEU A 8 -0.48 -7.46 24.43
C LEU A 8 -1.07 -6.04 24.34
N ALA A 9 -1.38 -5.41 25.48
CA ALA A 9 -1.89 -4.05 25.51
C ALA A 9 -0.77 -3.05 25.23
N SER A 10 -0.49 -2.83 23.94
CA SER A 10 0.26 -1.65 23.49
C SER A 10 -0.49 -0.40 23.97
N GLY A 11 0.13 0.39 24.83
CA GLY A 11 -0.45 1.64 25.32
C GLY A 11 -0.75 2.65 24.18
N PRO A 12 -1.43 3.77 24.49
CA PRO A 12 -1.72 4.80 23.51
C PRO A 12 -0.47 5.21 22.73
N GLY A 13 -0.55 5.24 21.39
CA GLY A 13 0.55 5.65 20.50
C GLY A 13 1.45 4.53 19.97
N HIS A 14 1.33 3.28 20.46
CA HIS A 14 2.11 2.16 19.93
C HIS A 14 1.33 1.37 18.86
N ARG A 15 1.93 1.23 17.67
CA ARG A 15 1.41 0.33 16.63
C ARG A 15 1.53 -1.11 17.09
N THR A 16 0.42 -1.84 17.09
CA THR A 16 0.42 -3.29 17.35
C THR A 16 1.23 -4.03 16.28
N PRO A 17 1.74 -5.25 16.56
CA PRO A 17 2.42 -6.07 15.56
C PRO A 17 1.58 -6.28 14.30
N GLN A 18 0.27 -6.55 14.46
CA GLN A 18 -0.68 -6.65 13.35
C GLN A 18 -0.71 -5.37 12.51
N THR A 19 -0.72 -4.19 13.15
CA THR A 19 -0.71 -2.90 12.45
C THR A 19 0.57 -2.70 11.62
N ARG A 20 1.71 -3.25 12.06
CA ARG A 20 2.98 -3.19 11.30
C ARG A 20 2.94 -4.09 10.08
N LEU A 21 2.51 -5.33 10.24
CA LEU A 21 2.37 -6.28 9.12
C LEU A 21 1.47 -5.72 8.00
N LEU A 22 0.36 -5.09 8.35
CA LEU A 22 -0.52 -4.44 7.35
C LEU A 22 0.12 -3.23 6.67
N LEU A 23 1.06 -2.53 7.31
CA LEU A 23 1.81 -1.45 6.65
C LEU A 23 2.84 -2.01 5.69
N ASP A 24 3.57 -3.03 6.13
CA ASP A 24 4.64 -3.64 5.35
C ASP A 24 4.05 -4.28 4.07
N GLU A 25 2.91 -4.97 4.19
CA GLU A 25 2.17 -5.52 3.06
C GLU A 25 1.71 -4.43 2.08
N ARG A 26 1.13 -3.34 2.59
CA ARG A 26 0.72 -2.20 1.76
C ARG A 26 1.92 -1.60 1.03
N ASP A 27 3.03 -1.42 1.74
CA ASP A 27 4.24 -0.79 1.19
C ASP A 27 4.87 -1.69 0.12
N ALA A 28 4.86 -3.02 0.30
CA ALA A 28 5.26 -3.98 -0.72
C ALA A 28 4.41 -3.87 -2.00
N LEU A 29 3.08 -3.80 -1.87
CA LEU A 29 2.17 -3.63 -3.02
C LEU A 29 2.41 -2.31 -3.76
N LEU A 30 2.68 -1.22 -3.04
CA LEU A 30 3.01 0.08 -3.64
C LEU A 30 4.33 0.04 -4.41
N VAL A 31 5.34 -0.64 -3.87
CA VAL A 31 6.64 -0.86 -4.51
C VAL A 31 6.48 -1.72 -5.76
N GLU A 32 5.70 -2.81 -5.71
CA GLU A 32 5.41 -3.64 -6.87
C GLU A 32 4.70 -2.84 -7.97
N ALA A 33 3.69 -2.05 -7.61
CA ALA A 33 2.97 -1.20 -8.56
C ALA A 33 3.90 -0.17 -9.22
N ALA A 34 4.82 0.43 -8.45
CA ALA A 34 5.83 1.32 -8.96
C ALA A 34 6.79 0.63 -9.93
N ALA A 35 7.35 -0.51 -9.54
CA ALA A 35 8.29 -1.27 -10.35
C ALA A 35 7.68 -1.71 -11.70
N ARG A 36 6.41 -2.16 -11.67
CA ARG A 36 5.74 -2.74 -12.83
C ARG A 36 5.18 -1.70 -13.80
N PHE A 37 4.59 -0.61 -13.30
CA PHE A 37 3.83 0.33 -14.12
C PHE A 37 4.50 1.69 -14.31
N TYR A 38 5.51 2.01 -13.50
CA TYR A 38 6.21 3.28 -13.56
C TYR A 38 7.76 3.12 -13.56
N PRO A 39 8.33 2.22 -14.39
CA PRO A 39 9.76 2.01 -14.41
C PRO A 39 10.51 3.29 -14.83
N GLY A 40 11.66 3.53 -14.20
CA GLY A 40 12.56 4.65 -14.56
C GLY A 40 12.12 6.03 -14.09
N LEU A 41 10.93 6.19 -13.51
CA LEU A 41 10.49 7.46 -12.92
C LEU A 41 11.14 7.72 -11.56
N TYR A 42 11.12 8.97 -11.11
CA TYR A 42 11.55 9.35 -9.77
C TYR A 42 10.43 9.09 -8.75
N ASP A 43 10.78 8.73 -7.52
CA ASP A 43 9.83 8.37 -6.46
C ASP A 43 8.73 9.42 -6.25
N ARG A 44 9.06 10.71 -6.39
CA ARG A 44 8.08 11.81 -6.28
C ARG A 44 7.02 11.73 -7.38
N ASP A 45 7.44 11.51 -8.62
CA ASP A 45 6.51 11.40 -9.76
C ASP A 45 5.69 10.13 -9.69
N VAL A 46 6.32 9.01 -9.29
CA VAL A 46 5.64 7.74 -9.06
C VAL A 46 4.58 7.89 -7.96
N ALA A 47 4.94 8.49 -6.82
CA ALA A 47 4.03 8.69 -5.70
C ALA A 47 2.81 9.54 -6.10
N ARG A 48 3.02 10.64 -6.84
CA ARG A 48 1.93 11.48 -7.35
C ARG A 48 1.01 10.68 -8.28
N ARG A 49 1.57 9.94 -9.24
CA ARG A 49 0.80 9.13 -10.21
C ARG A 49 0.01 8.01 -9.52
N LEU A 50 0.64 7.27 -8.61
CA LEU A 50 -0.02 6.22 -7.82
C LEU A 50 -1.12 6.80 -6.94
N HIS A 51 -0.88 7.93 -6.28
CA HIS A 51 -1.90 8.60 -5.48
C HIS A 51 -3.13 8.99 -6.33
N SER A 52 -2.91 9.61 -7.50
CA SER A 52 -4.01 9.95 -8.42
C SER A 52 -4.74 8.72 -8.93
N ALA A 53 -4.02 7.63 -9.23
CA ALA A 53 -4.62 6.37 -9.69
C ALA A 53 -5.46 5.72 -8.58
N LEU A 54 -4.95 5.67 -7.34
CA LEU A 54 -5.67 5.19 -6.16
C LEU A 54 -6.95 5.98 -5.93
N LEU A 55 -6.87 7.31 -5.99
CA LEU A 55 -8.05 8.17 -5.79
C LEU A 55 -9.11 7.91 -6.86
N ARG A 56 -8.71 7.78 -8.13
CA ARG A 56 -9.62 7.47 -9.24
C ARG A 56 -10.24 6.08 -9.11
N TYR A 57 -9.45 5.07 -8.77
CA TYR A 57 -9.96 3.72 -8.58
C TYR A 57 -10.93 3.67 -7.39
N ARG A 58 -10.60 4.38 -6.29
CA ARG A 58 -11.42 4.46 -5.09
C ARG A 58 -12.80 5.07 -5.33
N THR A 59 -12.90 6.05 -6.22
CA THR A 59 -14.18 6.71 -6.54
C THR A 59 -15.02 5.95 -7.57
N SER A 60 -14.39 5.12 -8.39
CA SER A 60 -15.06 4.40 -9.48
C SER A 60 -15.08 2.88 -9.25
N GLY A 61 -14.00 2.17 -9.60
CA GLY A 61 -13.91 0.70 -9.57
C GLY A 61 -14.13 0.08 -8.20
N TRP A 62 -13.62 0.71 -7.14
CA TRP A 62 -13.72 0.19 -5.78
C TRP A 62 -15.16 -0.08 -5.33
N ARG A 63 -16.13 0.77 -5.71
CA ARG A 63 -17.53 0.57 -5.32
C ARG A 63 -18.12 -0.74 -5.83
N ARG A 64 -17.58 -1.28 -6.92
CA ARG A 64 -18.00 -2.55 -7.51
C ARG A 64 -17.21 -3.73 -6.96
N ASP A 65 -15.93 -3.52 -6.68
CA ASP A 65 -14.99 -4.60 -6.35
C ASP A 65 -14.76 -4.79 -4.85
N CYS A 66 -15.24 -3.89 -3.99
CA CYS A 66 -14.92 -3.90 -2.57
C CYS A 66 -15.53 -5.09 -1.81
N SER A 67 -16.65 -5.65 -2.29
CA SER A 67 -17.29 -6.82 -1.69
C SER A 67 -16.58 -8.13 -2.02
N GLU A 68 -15.75 -8.13 -3.08
CA GLU A 68 -15.06 -9.34 -3.53
C GLU A 68 -14.03 -9.78 -2.50
N ALA A 69 -13.97 -11.10 -2.25
CA ALA A 69 -13.02 -11.68 -1.30
C ALA A 69 -11.60 -11.75 -1.88
N THR A 70 -11.50 -11.93 -3.19
CA THR A 70 -10.25 -12.03 -3.94
C THR A 70 -10.22 -11.00 -5.07
N CYS A 71 -9.03 -10.70 -5.60
CA CYS A 71 -8.88 -9.71 -6.66
C CYS A 71 -9.67 -10.16 -7.90
N PRO A 72 -10.62 -9.36 -8.41
CA PRO A 72 -11.44 -9.75 -9.54
C PRO A 72 -10.59 -10.09 -10.78
N PRO A 73 -10.84 -11.21 -11.48
CA PRO A 73 -10.03 -11.65 -12.62
C PRO A 73 -9.88 -10.58 -13.71
N ARG A 74 -10.90 -9.73 -13.89
CA ARG A 74 -10.92 -8.63 -14.87
C ARG A 74 -9.86 -7.54 -14.64
N ILE A 75 -9.40 -7.36 -13.40
CA ILE A 75 -8.36 -6.37 -13.03
C ILE A 75 -7.08 -7.02 -12.53
N ALA A 76 -7.07 -8.35 -12.35
CA ALA A 76 -5.88 -9.09 -11.98
C ALA A 76 -4.72 -8.84 -12.97
N GLY A 77 -3.53 -8.61 -12.44
CA GLY A 77 -2.33 -8.29 -13.23
C GLY A 77 -2.29 -6.89 -13.85
N ARG A 78 -3.34 -6.07 -13.67
CA ARG A 78 -3.35 -4.65 -14.05
C ARG A 78 -3.02 -3.78 -12.84
N LEU A 79 -2.72 -2.51 -13.07
CA LEU A 79 -2.51 -1.55 -11.99
C LEU A 79 -3.68 -1.56 -11.02
N ASP A 80 -4.91 -1.51 -11.53
CA ASP A 80 -6.15 -1.54 -10.73
C ASP A 80 -6.22 -2.75 -9.77
N GLY A 81 -5.68 -3.91 -10.15
CA GLY A 81 -5.63 -5.08 -9.27
C GLY A 81 -4.72 -4.88 -8.07
N LEU A 82 -3.57 -4.21 -8.26
CA LEU A 82 -2.70 -3.81 -7.14
C LEU A 82 -3.34 -2.69 -6.31
N LEU A 83 -4.04 -1.75 -6.94
CA LEU A 83 -4.77 -0.70 -6.22
C LEU A 83 -5.89 -1.29 -5.34
N TRP A 84 -6.59 -2.30 -5.84
CA TRP A 84 -7.58 -3.07 -5.07
C TRP A 84 -6.94 -3.73 -3.84
N ALA A 85 -5.79 -4.38 -4.02
CA ALA A 85 -5.07 -5.03 -2.93
C ALA A 85 -4.63 -4.00 -1.86
N VAL A 86 -4.07 -2.86 -2.28
CA VAL A 86 -3.67 -1.76 -1.37
C VAL A 86 -4.85 -1.29 -0.50
N LEU A 87 -6.03 -1.14 -1.09
CA LEU A 87 -7.24 -0.70 -0.36
C LEU A 87 -7.86 -1.79 0.53
N LYS A 88 -7.58 -3.07 0.26
CA LYS A 88 -8.04 -4.21 1.07
C LYS A 88 -7.22 -4.41 2.34
N VAL A 89 -5.91 -4.13 2.30
CA VAL A 89 -4.98 -4.50 3.38
C VAL A 89 -5.29 -3.81 4.71
N ARG A 90 -5.58 -2.51 4.72
CA ARG A 90 -5.61 -1.76 5.99
C ARG A 90 -6.82 -0.86 6.16
N ASP A 91 -7.09 -0.04 5.16
CA ASP A 91 -8.16 0.95 5.22
C ASP A 91 -8.59 1.26 3.80
N THR A 92 -9.90 1.38 3.58
CA THR A 92 -10.43 1.79 2.28
C THR A 92 -10.04 3.22 1.90
N THR A 93 -9.37 3.96 2.80
CA THR A 93 -8.84 5.30 2.53
C THR A 93 -7.50 5.20 1.80
N PRO A 94 -7.38 5.81 0.61
CA PRO A 94 -6.11 5.86 -0.11
C PRO A 94 -4.97 6.43 0.74
N PRO A 95 -3.77 5.82 0.74
CA PRO A 95 -2.60 6.41 1.37
C PRO A 95 -2.24 7.74 0.70
N SER A 96 -1.85 8.74 1.48
CA SER A 96 -1.43 10.04 0.96
C SER A 96 -0.16 9.93 0.11
N GLU A 97 0.06 10.88 -0.80
CA GLU A 97 1.30 10.95 -1.62
C GLU A 97 2.57 10.88 -0.76
N ARG A 98 2.59 11.57 0.39
CA ARG A 98 3.71 11.50 1.34
C ARG A 98 3.96 10.09 1.86
N THR A 99 2.90 9.34 2.13
CA THR A 99 2.98 7.96 2.63
C THR A 99 3.50 7.03 1.54
N ILE A 100 2.99 7.16 0.32
CA ILE A 100 3.45 6.39 -0.83
C ILE A 100 4.94 6.68 -1.07
N ARG A 101 5.34 7.95 -1.15
CA ARG A 101 6.74 8.33 -1.33
C ARG A 101 7.64 7.75 -0.24
N ARG A 102 7.18 7.74 1.02
CA ARG A 102 7.92 7.12 2.12
C ARG A 102 8.14 5.63 1.88
N ALA A 103 7.10 4.90 1.47
CA ALA A 103 7.22 3.48 1.13
C ALA A 103 8.26 3.25 0.01
N LEU A 104 8.19 4.04 -1.07
CA LEU A 104 9.13 3.94 -2.19
C LEU A 104 10.58 4.28 -1.78
N SER A 105 10.76 5.26 -0.89
CA SER A 105 12.11 5.65 -0.43
C SER A 105 12.74 4.63 0.51
N LEU A 106 11.93 3.84 1.23
CA LEU A 106 12.42 2.81 2.15
C LEU A 106 12.80 1.53 1.40
N THR A 107 12.18 1.29 0.25
CA THR A 107 12.41 0.11 -0.58
C THR A 107 12.85 0.57 -1.96
N PRO A 108 14.16 0.72 -2.21
CA PRO A 108 14.65 1.24 -3.47
C PRO A 108 14.17 0.35 -4.63
N ILE A 109 13.25 0.88 -5.44
CA ILE A 109 12.73 0.24 -6.66
C ILE A 109 13.83 0.14 -7.73
N ARG A 110 14.84 1.03 -7.62
CA ARG A 110 16.05 1.00 -8.43
C ARG A 110 17.04 0.06 -7.74
N GLY A 111 17.37 -1.06 -8.38
CA GLY A 111 18.60 -1.78 -8.06
C GLY A 111 19.79 -0.80 -8.02
N PRO A 112 20.87 -1.11 -7.29
CA PRO A 112 22.00 -0.19 -7.14
C PRO A 112 22.40 0.29 -8.53
N ALA A 113 22.37 1.61 -8.71
CA ALA A 113 23.03 2.24 -9.84
C ALA A 113 24.53 2.02 -9.65
N PHE A 114 25.02 0.84 -10.04
CA PHE A 114 26.42 0.66 -10.35
C PHE A 114 26.69 1.45 -11.61
N GLY A 115 27.33 2.61 -11.46
CA GLY A 115 27.74 3.44 -12.58
C GLY A 115 28.02 4.89 -12.20
N MET A 116 29.12 5.13 -11.49
CA MET A 116 30.28 5.85 -12.05
C MET A 116 31.52 5.59 -11.20
#